data_AF-A0A800F0H9-F1
#
_entry.id   AF-A0A800F0H9-F1
#
_cell.length_a   1.000
_cell.length_b   1.000
_cell.length_c   1.000
_cell.angle_alpha   90.00
_cell.angle_beta   90.00
_cell.angle_gamma   90.00
#
_symmetry.space_group_name_H-M   'P 1'
#
loop_
_entity.id
_entity.type
_entity.pdbx_description
1 polymer ?
#
loop_
_entity_poly.entity_id
_entity_poly.type
_entity_poly.pdbx_seq_one_letter_code
_entity_poly.pdbx_strand_id
1 'polypeptide(L)' 'MLTNGMKHFMQVHVCCYKQYREVPCHFIGSVSFHFKEQLLKAAKELNINVGNIIKKPIDGLTKYHLKQEPD' A
#
# COMPACT_ATOMS: atom_id res chain seq x y z
N MET A 1 15.57 -9.79 7.18
CA MET A 1 14.88 -10.91 6.48
C MET A 1 13.63 -10.43 5.74
N LEU A 2 12.54 -10.03 6.41
CA LEU A 2 11.30 -9.64 5.71
C LEU A 2 11.32 -8.23 5.11
N THR A 3 11.76 -7.22 5.86
CA THR A 3 11.89 -5.82 5.38
C THR A 3 12.79 -5.73 4.14
N ASN A 4 13.89 -6.50 4.10
CA ASN A 4 14.80 -6.52 2.95
C ASN A 4 14.12 -7.09 1.69
N GLY A 5 13.32 -8.14 1.83
CA GLY A 5 12.54 -8.69 0.72
C GLY A 5 11.51 -7.70 0.19
N MET A 6 10.78 -7.02 1.10
CA MET A 6 9.85 -5.96 0.72
C MET A 6 10.53 -4.77 0.05
N LYS A 7 11.70 -4.37 0.56
CA LYS A 7 12.53 -3.33 -0.05
C LYS A 7 12.96 -3.73 -1.46
N HIS A 8 13.43 -4.96 -1.65
CA HIS A 8 13.80 -5.45 -2.97
C HIS A 8 12.61 -5.45 -3.94
N PHE A 9 11.45 -5.95 -3.49
CA PHE A 9 10.21 -5.88 -4.26
C PHE A 9 9.87 -4.45 -4.68
N MET A 10 9.92 -3.49 -3.75
CA MET A 10 9.63 -2.08 -4.05
C MET A 10 10.67 -1.44 -4.97
N GLN A 11 11.95 -1.79 -4.84
CA GLN A 11 12.99 -1.30 -5.75
C GLN A 11 12.72 -1.73 -7.19
N VAL A 12 12.29 -2.97 -7.40
CA VAL A 12 12.03 -3.52 -8.73
C VAL A 12 10.69 -3.03 -9.29
N HIS A 13 9.63 -3.01 -8.48
CA HIS A 13 8.26 -2.81 -8.95
C HIS A 13 7.67 -1.43 -8.69
N VAL A 14 8.28 -0.62 -7.80
CA VAL A 14 7.80 0.73 -7.48
C VAL A 14 8.81 1.80 -7.92
N CYS A 15 10.09 1.63 -7.57
CA CYS A 15 11.12 2.62 -7.88
C CYS A 15 11.49 2.71 -9.37
N CYS A 16 11.02 1.79 -10.21
CA CYS A 16 11.19 1.84 -11.66
C CYS A 16 10.43 3.01 -12.30
N TYR A 17 9.41 3.56 -11.64
CA TYR A 17 8.66 4.72 -12.11
C TYR A 17 9.35 6.02 -11.68
N LYS A 18 9.64 6.94 -12.61
CA LYS A 18 10.34 8.20 -12.30
C LYS A 18 9.68 9.02 -11.19
N GLN A 19 8.35 9.02 -11.13
CA GLN A 19 7.54 9.86 -10.23
C GLN A 19 7.17 9.16 -8.92
N TYR A 20 7.75 7.99 -8.62
CA TYR A 20 7.34 7.16 -7.47
C TYR A 20 7.44 7.87 -6.10
N ARG A 21 8.25 8.93 -6.01
CA ARG A 21 8.42 9.75 -4.80
C ARG A 21 7.34 10.83 -4.65
N GLU A 22 6.74 11.25 -5.76
CA GLU A 22 5.78 12.34 -5.83
C GLU A 22 4.35 11.83 -5.62
N VAL A 23 4.07 10.60 -6.07
CA VAL A 23 2.73 10.00 -6.03
C VAL A 23 2.58 8.99 -4.89
N PRO A 24 1.38 8.88 -4.27
CA PRO A 24 1.13 7.87 -3.26
C PRO A 24 1.07 6.47 -3.89
N CYS A 25 1.80 5.52 -3.30
CA CYS A 25 1.76 4.11 -3.63
C CYS A 25 0.79 3.40 -2.67
N HIS A 26 -0.27 2.82 -3.23
CA HIS A 26 -1.28 2.07 -2.48
C HIS A 26 -0.96 0.57 -2.49
N PHE A 27 -1.21 -0.11 -1.37
CA PHE A 27 -0.96 -1.54 -1.24
C PHE A 27 -2.24 -2.28 -0.88
N ILE A 28 -2.46 -3.45 -1.50
CA ILE A 28 -3.68 -4.23 -1.32
C ILE A 28 -3.31 -5.68 -1.00
N GLY A 29 -4.09 -6.30 -0.12
CA GLY A 29 -4.01 -7.73 0.18
C GLY A 29 -3.60 -8.03 1.62
N SER A 30 -3.73 -9.31 1.98
CA SER A 30 -3.45 -9.81 3.34
C SER A 30 -2.00 -9.57 3.75
N VAL A 31 -1.03 -9.77 2.85
CA VAL A 31 0.39 -9.58 3.13
C VAL A 31 0.68 -8.14 3.52
N SER A 32 0.26 -7.16 2.71
CA SER A 32 0.47 -5.75 2.99
C SER A 32 -0.24 -5.29 4.26
N PHE A 33 -1.39 -5.88 4.58
CA PHE A 33 -2.13 -5.57 5.81
C PHE A 33 -1.47 -6.16 7.06
N HIS A 34 -1.10 -7.44 7.04
CA HIS A 34 -0.53 -8.13 8.21
C HIS A 34 0.92 -7.72 8.49
N PHE A 35 1.69 -7.38 7.45
CA PHE A 35 3.09 -6.98 7.57
C PHE A 35 3.30 -5.47 7.31
N LYS A 36 2.31 -4.66 7.73
CA LYS A 36 2.29 -3.21 7.52
C LYS A 36 3.52 -2.52 8.11
N GLU A 37 3.98 -2.95 9.28
CA GLU A 37 5.16 -2.35 9.93
C GLU A 37 6.42 -2.50 9.08
N GLN A 38 6.69 -3.72 8.60
CA GLN A 38 7.85 -4.03 7.76
C GLN A 38 7.73 -3.34 6.40
N LEU A 39 6.52 -3.24 5.87
CA LEU A 39 6.21 -2.54 4.62
C LEU A 39 6.50 -1.05 4.73
N LEU A 40 6.01 -0.40 5.79
CA LEU A 40 6.25 1.02 6.05
C LEU A 40 7.74 1.31 6.29
N LYS A 41 8.43 0.43 7.00
CA LYS A 41 9.89 0.55 7.21
C LYS A 41 10.66 0.48 5.89
N ALA A 42 10.35 -0.51 5.05
CA ALA A 42 10.96 -0.66 3.72
C ALA A 42 10.67 0.55 2.81
N ALA A 43 9.42 1.01 2.79
CA ALA A 43 9.01 2.18 2.01
C ALA A 43 9.72 3.47 2.45
N LYS A 44 9.86 3.67 3.76
CA LYS A 44 10.59 4.82 4.34
C LYS A 44 12.04 4.84 3.89
N GLU A 45 12.72 3.70 3.89
CA GLU A 45 14.11 3.60 3.40
C GLU A 45 14.27 3.95 1.92
N LEU A 46 13.20 3.81 1.12
CA LEU A 46 13.21 4.08 -0.33
C LEU A 46 12.62 5.44 -0.71
N ASN A 47 12.18 6.23 0.29
CA ASN A 47 11.41 7.47 0.09
C ASN A 47 10.13 7.28 -0.74
N ILE A 48 9.44 6.16 -0.52
CA ILE A 48 8.13 5.89 -1.13
C ILE A 48 7.04 6.53 -0.27
N ASN A 49 6.17 7.33 -0.89
CA ASN A 49 4.98 7.85 -0.23
C ASN A 49 3.92 6.74 -0.16
N VAL A 50 3.68 6.18 1.03
CA VAL A 50 2.69 5.11 1.20
C VAL A 50 1.31 5.71 1.44
N GLY A 51 0.36 5.38 0.57
CA GLY A 51 -1.04 5.75 0.75
C GLY A 51 -1.84 4.67 1.52
N ASN A 52 -3.08 4.45 1.08
CA ASN A 52 -3.95 3.40 1.58
C ASN A 52 -3.33 2.00 1.52
N ILE A 53 -3.49 1.26 2.63
CA ILE A 53 -3.21 -0.17 2.73
C ILE A 53 -4.53 -0.88 3.00
N ILE A 54 -5.02 -1.65 2.04
CA ILE A 54 -6.37 -2.23 2.06
C ILE A 54 -6.28 -3.75 2.13
N LYS A 55 -6.95 -4.39 3.10
CA LYS A 55 -6.94 -5.86 3.24
C LYS A 55 -7.77 -6.54 2.15
N LYS A 56 -9.00 -6.05 1.94
CA LYS A 56 -9.94 -6.54 0.94
C LYS A 56 -10.53 -5.34 0.19
N PRO A 57 -10.47 -5.31 -1.16
CA PRO A 57 -11.01 -4.19 -1.95
C PRO A 57 -12.51 -3.94 -1.70
N ILE A 58 -13.25 -5.01 -1.39
CA ILE A 58 -14.70 -4.94 -1.21
C ILE A 58 -15.11 -4.04 -0.06
N ASP A 59 -14.28 -3.90 0.99
CA ASP A 59 -14.60 -3.05 2.14
C ASP A 59 -14.79 -1.57 1.73
N GLY A 60 -14.06 -1.11 0.69
CA GLY A 60 -14.21 0.23 0.15
C GLY A 60 -15.50 0.39 -0.67
N LEU A 61 -15.85 -0.62 -1.46
CA LEU A 61 -17.08 -0.66 -2.25
C LEU A 61 -18.32 -0.73 -1.37
N THR A 62 -18.32 -1.60 -0.36
CA THR A 62 -19.42 -1.73 0.61
C THR A 62 -19.66 -0.41 1.33
N LYS A 63 -18.58 0.27 1.78
CA LYS A 63 -18.69 1.61 2.39
C LYS A 63 -19.25 2.66 1.43
N TYR A 64 -18.91 2.60 0.14
CA TYR A 64 -19.45 3.55 -0.85
C TYR A 64 -20.96 3.36 -1.04
N HIS A 65 -21.43 2.12 -1.16
CA HIS A 65 -22.85 1.82 -1.38
C HIS A 65 -23.71 2.03 -0.13
N LEU A 66 -23.23 1.63 1.05
CA LEU A 66 -23.94 1.86 2.33
C LEU A 66 -24.07 3.35 2.69
N LYS A 67 -23.22 4.22 2.13
CA LYS A 67 -23.27 5.67 2.38
C LYS A 67 -24.25 6.42 1.46
N GLN A 68 -24.85 5.72 0.49
CA GLN A 68 -25.80 6.29 -0.47
C GLN A 68 -27.26 5.90 -0.23
N GLU A 69 -27.56 5.10 0.81
CA GLU A 69 -28.94 4.96 1.30
C GLU A 69 -29.21 6.08 2.32
N PRO A 70 -29.98 7.12 1.99
CA PRO A 70 -30.67 7.90 3.00
C PRO A 70 -31.79 7.04 3.61
N ASP A 71 -31.91 7.04 4.93
CA ASP A 71 -33.08 6.52 5.65
C ASP A 71 -34.39 7.17 5.17
#